data_AF-A0A660TM42-F1
#
_entry.id   AF-A0A660TM42-F1
#
_cell.length_a   1.000
_cell.length_b   1.000
_cell.length_c   1.000
_cell.angle_alpha   90.00
_cell.angle_beta   90.00
_cell.angle_gamma   90.00
#
_symmetry.space_group_name_H-M   'P 1'
#
loop_
_entity.id
_entity.type
_entity.pdbx_description
1 polymer ?
#
loop_
_entity_poly.entity_id
_entity_poly.type
_entity_poly.pdbx_seq_one_letter_code
_entity_poly.pdbx_strand_id
1 'polypeptide(L)'
;MPKKKQRKEEIRKGKPLMFLRNEYVFSLVAYFVTITVLFSPVFFCNKSFTSPDQLSSTYTFFSLKKHLNEGIYPLWNPYIFSGMPAFSALSFNLFVYLPMLLYYPFTLIGIPGLIFTVLHYLIAGFGTFLLLRRWKLKPIPAFFGGLAYMIMPY
;
A
#
# COMPACT_ATOMS: atom_id res chain seq x y z
N MET A 1 -27.44 -9.15 -44.97
CA MET A 1 -27.44 -9.33 -43.49
C MET A 1 -26.18 -8.74 -42.81
N PRO A 2 -26.01 -7.40 -42.68
CA PRO A 2 -24.87 -6.83 -41.93
C PRO A 2 -25.22 -6.22 -40.55
N LYS A 3 -26.49 -6.01 -40.22
CA LYS A 3 -26.93 -5.22 -39.04
C LYS A 3 -26.58 -5.82 -37.67
N LYS A 4 -26.38 -7.15 -37.55
CA LYS A 4 -26.06 -7.80 -36.26
C LYS A 4 -24.61 -7.58 -35.81
N LYS A 5 -23.67 -7.38 -36.74
CA LYS A 5 -22.24 -7.18 -36.43
C LYS A 5 -21.98 -5.75 -35.96
N GLN A 6 -22.60 -4.77 -36.65
CA GLN A 6 -22.56 -3.35 -36.28
C GLN A 6 -23.20 -3.07 -34.90
N ARG A 7 -24.32 -3.74 -34.55
CA ARG A 7 -24.96 -3.59 -33.23
C ARG A 7 -24.09 -4.09 -32.07
N LYS A 8 -23.24 -5.10 -32.29
CA LYS A 8 -22.32 -5.62 -31.25
C LYS A 8 -21.08 -4.73 -31.08
N GLU A 9 -20.63 -4.05 -32.13
CA GLU A 9 -19.50 -3.11 -32.05
C GLU A 9 -19.87 -1.78 -31.39
N GLU A 10 -21.10 -1.28 -31.57
CA GLU A 10 -21.61 -0.10 -30.87
C GLU A 10 -21.74 -0.31 -29.35
N ILE A 11 -22.20 -1.48 -28.92
CA ILE A 11 -22.31 -1.84 -27.50
C ILE A 11 -20.91 -1.89 -26.84
N ARG A 12 -19.85 -2.21 -27.60
CA ARG A 12 -18.47 -2.25 -27.11
C ARG A 12 -17.79 -0.87 -27.06
N LYS A 13 -18.30 0.13 -27.79
CA LYS A 13 -17.76 1.50 -27.85
C LYS A 13 -18.45 2.48 -26.88
N GLY A 14 -19.42 2.02 -26.08
CA GLY A 14 -20.22 2.82 -25.16
C GLY A 14 -19.56 3.11 -23.80
N LYS A 15 -18.74 4.16 -23.75
CA LYS A 15 -18.45 5.05 -22.60
C LYS A 15 -17.71 4.44 -21.39
N PRO A 16 -16.36 4.44 -21.36
CA PRO A 16 -15.59 4.18 -20.14
C PRO A 16 -15.96 5.12 -18.98
N LEU A 17 -16.43 6.35 -19.28
CA LEU A 17 -16.90 7.30 -18.27
C LEU A 17 -18.17 6.87 -17.52
N MET A 18 -18.96 5.91 -18.01
CA MET A 18 -20.19 5.50 -17.33
C MET A 18 -19.90 4.73 -16.02
N PHE A 19 -18.74 4.07 -15.93
CA PHE A 19 -18.28 3.37 -14.73
C PHE A 19 -17.98 4.34 -13.56
N LEU A 20 -17.51 5.56 -13.89
CA LEU A 20 -17.27 6.63 -12.92
C LEU A 20 -18.56 7.24 -12.35
N ARG A 21 -19.74 6.86 -12.86
CA ARG A 21 -21.02 7.26 -12.25
C ARG A 21 -21.27 6.52 -10.93
N ASN A 22 -20.58 5.41 -10.69
CA ASN A 22 -20.67 4.69 -9.43
C ASN A 22 -19.81 5.40 -8.38
N GLU A 23 -20.44 5.81 -7.28
CA GLU A 23 -19.78 6.48 -6.14
C GLU A 23 -18.59 5.71 -5.57
N TYR A 24 -18.65 4.36 -5.55
CA TYR A 24 -17.57 3.51 -5.05
C TYR A 24 -16.35 3.57 -5.98
N VAL A 25 -16.60 3.48 -7.28
CA VAL A 25 -15.56 3.56 -8.31
C VAL A 25 -14.94 4.94 -8.34
N PHE A 26 -15.77 5.97 -8.34
CA PHE A 26 -15.31 7.36 -8.33
C PHE A 26 -14.40 7.62 -7.13
N SER A 27 -14.82 7.21 -5.93
CA SER A 27 -14.03 7.40 -4.71
C SER A 27 -12.71 6.62 -4.78
N LEU A 28 -12.74 5.36 -5.21
CA LEU A 28 -11.52 4.55 -5.34
C LEU A 28 -10.52 5.16 -6.34
N VAL A 29 -11.00 5.60 -7.50
CA VAL A 29 -10.16 6.24 -8.53
C VAL A 29 -9.61 7.57 -8.02
N ALA A 30 -10.44 8.41 -7.41
CA ALA A 30 -10.01 9.69 -6.85
C ALA A 30 -8.95 9.51 -5.75
N TYR A 31 -9.12 8.53 -4.87
CA TYR A 31 -8.12 8.19 -3.85
C TYR A 31 -6.83 7.67 -4.47
N PHE A 32 -6.92 6.78 -5.46
CA PHE A 32 -5.74 6.28 -6.17
C PHE A 32 -4.95 7.39 -6.85
N VAL A 33 -5.65 8.32 -7.52
CA VAL A 33 -5.04 9.52 -8.14
C VAL A 33 -4.38 10.39 -7.07
N THR A 34 -5.06 10.63 -5.95
CA THR A 34 -4.51 11.45 -4.85
C THR A 34 -3.22 10.86 -4.28
N ILE A 35 -3.18 9.56 -3.99
CA ILE A 35 -1.95 8.87 -3.55
C ILE A 35 -0.86 8.94 -4.60
N THR A 36 -1.20 8.72 -5.88
CA THR A 36 -0.20 8.75 -6.96
C THR A 36 0.43 10.13 -7.11
N VAL A 37 -0.36 11.20 -6.94
CA VAL A 37 0.13 12.58 -6.96
C VAL A 37 1.02 12.87 -5.75
N LEU A 38 0.53 12.58 -4.54
CA LEU A 38 1.26 12.83 -3.29
C LEU A 38 2.59 12.07 -3.21
N PHE A 39 2.58 10.80 -3.62
CA PHE A 39 3.73 9.91 -3.60
C PHE A 39 4.38 9.77 -4.98
N SER A 40 4.18 10.72 -5.90
CA SER A 40 4.81 10.69 -7.22
C SER A 40 6.34 10.54 -7.19
N PRO A 41 7.09 11.12 -6.22
CA PRO A 41 8.53 10.91 -6.16
C PRO A 41 8.91 9.47 -5.77
N VAL A 42 8.05 8.78 -5.04
CA VAL A 42 8.22 7.37 -4.69
C VAL A 42 7.99 6.50 -5.92
N PHE A 43 6.89 6.72 -6.64
CA PHE A 43 6.50 5.89 -7.79
C PHE A 43 7.39 6.09 -9.01
N PHE A 44 7.78 7.33 -9.31
CA PHE A 44 8.44 7.66 -10.58
C PHE A 44 9.91 8.05 -10.43
N CYS A 45 10.33 8.56 -9.27
CA CYS A 45 11.70 9.03 -9.07
C CYS A 45 12.55 8.09 -8.20
N ASN A 46 12.01 6.92 -7.83
CA ASN A 46 12.66 5.93 -6.96
C ASN A 46 13.21 6.54 -5.65
N LYS A 47 12.56 7.60 -5.14
CA LYS A 47 12.93 8.22 -3.88
C LYS A 47 12.29 7.45 -2.73
N SER A 48 13.04 7.27 -1.65
CA SER A 48 12.51 6.74 -0.39
C SER A 48 12.48 7.83 0.66
N PHE A 49 11.54 7.71 1.60
CA PHE A 49 11.63 8.43 2.87
C PHE A 49 12.77 7.78 3.64
N THR A 50 13.86 8.52 3.86
CA THR A 50 15.03 8.00 4.57
C THR A 50 15.44 9.02 5.61
N SER A 51 15.17 8.70 6.88
CA SER A 51 15.72 9.41 8.02
C SER A 51 16.99 8.70 8.53
N PRO A 52 17.86 9.39 9.28
CA PRO A 52 19.02 8.76 9.94
C PRO A 52 18.63 7.53 10.80
N ASP A 53 17.49 7.61 11.50
CA ASP A 53 16.97 6.52 12.34
C ASP A 53 16.54 5.30 11.51
N GLN A 54 15.94 5.54 10.33
CA GLN A 54 15.58 4.47 9.40
C GLN A 54 16.81 3.80 8.81
N LEU A 55 17.89 4.54 8.52
CA LEU A 55 19.15 3.96 8.07
C LEU A 55 19.71 3.01 9.12
N SER A 56 19.81 3.46 10.38
CA SER A 56 20.29 2.64 11.50
C SER A 56 19.49 1.34 11.66
N SER A 57 18.16 1.45 11.61
CA SER A 57 17.25 0.30 11.67
C SER A 57 17.44 -0.66 10.49
N THR A 58 17.66 -0.11 9.29
CA THR A 58 17.88 -0.90 8.06
C THR A 58 19.20 -1.68 8.11
N TYR A 59 20.29 -1.07 8.58
CA TYR A 59 21.57 -1.77 8.76
C TYR A 59 21.47 -2.93 9.74
N THR A 60 20.71 -2.73 10.83
CA THR A 60 20.43 -3.77 11.81
C THR A 60 19.68 -4.93 11.18
N PHE A 61 18.62 -4.64 10.42
CA PHE A 61 17.86 -5.64 9.69
C PHE A 61 18.74 -6.47 8.74
N PHE A 62 19.61 -5.82 7.95
CA PHE A 62 20.50 -6.52 7.03
C PHE A 62 21.56 -7.37 7.75
N SER A 63 22.04 -6.92 8.91
CA SER A 63 22.99 -7.70 9.73
C SER A 63 22.34 -8.98 10.27
N LEU A 64 21.08 -8.89 10.70
CA LEU A 64 20.31 -10.07 11.15
C LEU A 64 19.92 -10.97 9.98
N LYS A 65 19.59 -10.42 8.81
CA LYS A 65 19.26 -11.18 7.60
C LYS A 65 20.38 -12.15 7.17
N LYS A 66 21.66 -11.86 7.47
CA LYS A 66 22.77 -12.77 7.20
C LYS A 66 22.62 -14.11 7.92
N HIS A 67 22.20 -14.09 9.19
CA HIS A 67 21.96 -15.31 9.98
C HIS A 67 20.84 -16.15 9.36
N LEU A 68 19.81 -15.49 8.83
CA LEU A 68 18.72 -16.18 8.13
C LEU A 68 19.22 -16.86 6.84
N ASN A 69 20.14 -16.25 6.12
CA ASN A 69 20.75 -16.86 4.93
C ASN A 69 21.61 -18.10 5.30
N GLU A 70 22.10 -18.18 6.54
CA GLU A 70 22.79 -19.35 7.11
C GLU A 70 21.80 -20.41 7.65
N GLY A 71 20.50 -20.20 7.46
CA GLY A 71 19.44 -21.11 7.92
C GLY A 71 18.98 -20.87 9.36
N ILE A 72 19.48 -19.82 10.03
CA ILE A 72 19.17 -19.52 11.42
C ILE A 72 18.26 -18.29 11.49
N TYR A 73 17.03 -18.47 11.97
CA TYR A 73 16.16 -17.33 12.21
C TYR A 73 16.68 -16.50 13.40
N PRO A 74 17.05 -15.22 13.23
CA PRO A 74 17.69 -14.44 14.28
C PRO A 74 16.67 -14.01 15.35
N LEU A 75 16.75 -14.64 16.52
CA LEU A 75 15.94 -14.28 17.70
C LEU A 75 16.61 -13.22 18.58
N TRP A 76 17.93 -13.08 18.48
CA TRP A 76 18.73 -12.14 19.24
C TRP A 76 19.52 -11.23 18.30
N ASN A 77 19.55 -9.94 18.61
CA ASN A 77 20.31 -8.94 17.89
C ASN A 77 21.53 -8.50 18.72
N PRO A 78 22.75 -8.98 18.41
CA PRO A 78 23.95 -8.64 19.19
C PRO A 78 24.51 -7.24 18.87
N TYR A 79 24.00 -6.58 17.83
CA TYR A 79 24.59 -5.35 17.28
C TYR A 79 24.08 -4.07 17.95
N ILE A 80 23.10 -4.15 18.86
CA ILE A 80 22.52 -3.00 19.55
C ILE A 80 22.46 -3.28 21.06
N PHE A 81 22.85 -2.31 21.89
CA PHE A 81 22.70 -2.30 23.36
C PHE A 81 23.21 -3.57 24.07
N SER A 82 24.38 -4.08 23.67
CA SER A 82 24.94 -5.36 24.19
C SER A 82 24.06 -6.59 23.94
N GLY A 83 23.05 -6.46 23.08
CA GLY A 83 22.11 -7.49 22.74
C GLY A 83 20.66 -7.12 23.07
N MET A 84 19.74 -7.39 22.15
CA MET A 84 18.30 -7.22 22.36
C MET A 84 17.50 -8.33 21.66
N PRO A 85 16.34 -8.78 22.18
CA PRO A 85 15.51 -9.74 21.47
C PRO A 85 14.98 -9.13 20.17
N ALA A 86 15.25 -9.78 19.03
CA ALA A 86 15.03 -9.22 17.71
C ALA A 86 13.54 -9.00 17.40
N PHE A 87 12.71 -9.95 17.84
CA PHE A 87 11.26 -9.96 17.60
C PHE A 87 10.51 -8.93 18.46
N SER A 88 10.78 -8.87 19.78
CA SER A 88 10.12 -7.91 20.66
C SER A 88 10.53 -6.47 20.37
N ALA A 89 11.74 -6.28 19.85
CA ALA A 89 12.24 -4.99 19.40
C ALA A 89 11.78 -4.60 17.98
N LEU A 90 11.02 -5.47 17.29
CA LEU A 90 10.61 -5.30 15.89
C LEU A 90 11.78 -5.06 14.92
N SER A 91 13.00 -5.40 15.32
CA SER A 91 14.23 -5.20 14.52
C SER A 91 14.39 -6.27 13.42
N PHE A 92 13.77 -7.44 13.60
CA PHE A 92 13.65 -8.47 12.57
C PHE A 92 12.31 -9.20 12.70
N ASN A 93 11.42 -8.97 11.73
CA ASN A 93 10.06 -9.47 11.70
C ASN A 93 9.70 -10.17 10.37
N LEU A 94 10.73 -10.62 9.64
CA LEU A 94 10.54 -11.33 8.38
C LEU A 94 9.74 -12.62 8.62
N PHE A 95 8.71 -12.87 7.81
CA PHE A 95 7.81 -14.04 7.88
C PHE A 95 6.84 -14.14 9.07
N VAL A 96 6.96 -13.27 10.07
CA VAL A 96 6.05 -13.26 11.24
C VAL A 96 4.98 -12.18 11.13
N TYR A 97 5.19 -11.16 10.29
CA TYR A 97 4.17 -10.15 9.99
C TYR A 97 3.26 -10.63 8.85
N LEU A 98 2.00 -10.93 9.16
CA LEU A 98 1.07 -11.53 8.18
C LEU A 98 0.91 -10.72 6.88
N PRO A 99 0.73 -9.39 6.89
CA PRO A 99 0.67 -8.60 5.67
C PRO A 99 1.96 -8.68 4.83
N MET A 100 3.12 -8.90 5.47
CA MET A 100 4.38 -9.11 4.75
C MET A 100 4.35 -10.35 3.88
N LEU A 101 3.73 -11.43 4.34
CA LEU A 101 3.63 -12.66 3.55
C LEU A 101 2.91 -12.42 2.21
N LEU A 102 1.98 -11.46 2.16
CA LEU A 102 1.26 -11.09 0.95
C LEU A 102 2.15 -10.32 -0.04
N TYR A 103 2.95 -9.37 0.44
CA TYR A 103 3.73 -8.51 -0.44
C TYR A 103 5.18 -8.93 -0.69
N TYR A 104 5.74 -9.83 0.13
CA TYR A 104 7.14 -10.26 0.03
C TYR A 104 7.52 -10.83 -1.35
N PRO A 105 6.71 -11.67 -2.04
CA PRO A 105 7.04 -12.16 -3.36
C PRO A 105 7.28 -11.05 -4.39
N PHE A 106 6.55 -9.93 -4.27
CA PHE A 106 6.70 -8.78 -5.14
C PHE A 106 8.03 -8.06 -4.91
N THR A 107 8.54 -8.07 -3.68
CA THR A 107 9.86 -7.50 -3.38
C THR A 107 11.00 -8.29 -4.03
N LEU A 108 10.80 -9.59 -4.28
CA LEU A 108 11.79 -10.45 -4.96
C LEU A 108 11.91 -10.12 -6.46
N ILE A 109 10.84 -9.62 -7.08
CA ILE A 109 10.84 -9.16 -8.49
C ILE A 109 11.19 -7.68 -8.62
N GLY A 110 11.70 -7.05 -7.55
CA GLY A 110 12.21 -5.69 -7.56
C GLY A 110 11.18 -4.60 -7.26
N ILE A 111 9.96 -4.92 -6.84
CA ILE A 111 8.97 -3.92 -6.40
C ILE A 111 9.34 -3.46 -4.99
N PRO A 112 9.66 -2.17 -4.77
CA PRO A 112 10.02 -1.67 -3.44
C PRO A 112 8.94 -1.93 -2.39
N GLY A 113 9.34 -2.38 -1.19
CA GLY A 113 8.43 -2.60 -0.06
C GLY A 113 7.64 -1.34 0.32
N LEU A 114 8.23 -0.17 0.10
CA LEU A 114 7.62 1.14 0.38
C LEU A 114 6.33 1.38 -0.42
N ILE A 115 6.18 0.80 -1.61
CA ILE A 115 4.94 0.87 -2.39
C ILE A 115 3.78 0.23 -1.62
N PHE A 116 4.03 -0.89 -0.93
CA PHE A 116 3.01 -1.54 -0.12
C PHE A 116 2.63 -0.71 1.10
N THR A 117 3.57 0.01 1.70
CA THR A 117 3.26 1.00 2.75
C THR A 117 2.36 2.11 2.21
N VAL A 118 2.63 2.64 1.01
CA VAL A 118 1.78 3.65 0.36
C VAL A 118 0.37 3.11 0.07
N LEU A 119 0.24 1.83 -0.31
CA LEU A 119 -1.07 1.20 -0.52
C LEU A 119 -1.93 1.11 0.75
N HIS A 120 -1.33 1.11 1.96
CA HIS A 120 -2.11 1.13 3.20
C HIS A 120 -2.93 2.42 3.34
N TYR A 121 -2.45 3.55 2.81
CA TYR A 121 -3.23 4.79 2.78
C TYR A 121 -4.48 4.65 1.91
N LEU A 122 -4.40 3.90 0.80
CA LEU A 122 -5.56 3.65 -0.06
C LEU A 122 -6.61 2.79 0.67
N ILE A 123 -6.13 1.75 1.38
CA ILE A 123 -6.98 0.88 2.20
C ILE A 123 -7.62 1.69 3.34
N ALA A 124 -6.86 2.57 3.99
CA ALA A 124 -7.32 3.46 5.04
C ALA A 124 -8.44 4.40 4.53
N GLY A 125 -8.19 5.13 3.44
CA GLY A 125 -9.17 6.06 2.87
C GLY A 125 -10.43 5.38 2.35
N PHE A 126 -10.25 4.31 1.57
CA PHE A 126 -11.37 3.57 1.01
C PHE A 126 -12.15 2.80 2.08
N GLY A 127 -11.46 2.21 3.06
CA GLY A 127 -12.06 1.57 4.22
C GLY A 127 -12.93 2.54 5.03
N THR A 128 -12.43 3.74 5.29
CA THR A 128 -13.20 4.81 5.96
C THR A 128 -14.40 5.24 5.14
N PHE A 129 -14.25 5.40 3.82
CA PHE A 129 -15.40 5.67 2.94
C PHE A 129 -16.47 4.58 3.04
N LEU A 130 -16.09 3.31 2.93
CA LEU A 130 -17.01 2.17 3.05
C LEU A 130 -17.71 2.13 4.41
N LEU A 131 -16.97 2.43 5.49
CA LEU A 131 -17.51 2.53 6.84
C LEU A 131 -18.57 3.63 6.95
N LEU A 132 -18.29 4.83 6.44
CA LEU A 132 -19.23 5.95 6.46
C LEU A 132 -20.47 5.68 5.58
N ARG A 133 -20.31 4.99 4.45
CA ARG A 133 -21.44 4.52 3.62
C ARG A 133 -22.28 3.49 4.38
N ARG A 134 -21.65 2.57 5.12
CA ARG A 134 -22.34 1.60 5.99
C ARG A 134 -23.11 2.29 7.13
N TRP A 135 -22.63 3.44 7.62
CA TRP A 135 -23.35 4.29 8.56
C TRP A 135 -24.40 5.21 7.92
N LYS A 136 -24.73 4.99 6.64
CA LYS A 136 -25.78 5.71 5.89
C LYS A 136 -25.51 7.21 5.69
N LEU A 137 -24.27 7.68 5.81
CA LEU A 137 -23.92 9.05 5.43
C LEU A 137 -24.07 9.23 3.91
N LYS A 138 -24.38 10.46 3.46
CA LYS A 138 -24.43 10.80 2.03
C LYS A 138 -23.05 10.58 1.37
N PRO A 139 -22.99 10.33 0.04
CA PRO A 139 -21.73 9.99 -0.64
C PRO A 139 -20.65 11.08 -0.52
N ILE A 140 -21.06 12.35 -0.60
CA ILE A 140 -20.16 13.50 -0.54
C ILE A 140 -19.42 13.59 0.81
N PRO A 141 -20.10 13.65 1.98
CA PRO A 141 -19.39 13.67 3.27
C PRO A 141 -18.62 12.37 3.54
N ALA A 142 -19.11 11.21 3.07
CA ALA A 142 -18.37 9.96 3.18
C ALA A 142 -17.05 10.01 2.39
N PHE A 143 -17.07 10.59 1.19
CA PHE A 143 -15.88 10.79 0.36
C PHE A 143 -14.86 11.68 1.07
N PHE A 144 -15.28 12.86 1.55
CA PHE A 144 -14.35 13.75 2.25
C PHE A 144 -13.84 13.16 3.57
N GLY A 145 -14.64 12.38 4.29
CA GLY A 145 -14.19 11.68 5.50
C GLY A 145 -13.13 10.62 5.21
N GLY A 146 -13.30 9.85 4.13
CA GLY A 146 -12.27 8.90 3.67
C GLY A 146 -11.01 9.61 3.22
N LEU A 147 -11.14 10.68 2.43
CA LEU A 147 -10.02 11.48 1.97
C LEU A 147 -9.25 12.12 3.12
N ALA A 148 -9.94 12.67 4.13
CA ALA A 148 -9.33 13.29 5.29
C ALA A 148 -8.48 12.29 6.10
N TYR A 149 -9.01 11.08 6.34
CA TYR A 149 -8.26 10.03 7.02
C TYR A 149 -7.07 9.54 6.19
N MET A 150 -7.25 9.44 4.87
CA MET A 150 -6.22 8.99 3.94
C MET A 150 -5.02 9.94 3.84
N ILE A 151 -5.21 11.25 4.01
CA ILE A 151 -4.12 12.23 3.92
C ILE A 151 -3.68 12.73 5.29
N MET A 152 -4.16 12.10 6.36
CA MET A 152 -3.81 12.49 7.71
C MET A 152 -2.28 12.27 7.91
N PRO A 153 -1.55 13.28 8.40
CA PRO A 153 -0.09 13.21 8.51
C PRO A 153 0.41 12.44 9.75
N TYR A 154 -0.51 11.97 10.59
CA TYR A 154 -0.26 11.24 11.84
C TYR A 154 -0.69 9.78 11.68
#